data_AF-A0A929DYW4-F1
#
_entry.id   AF-A0A929DYW4-F1
#
_cell.length_a   1.000
_cell.length_b   1.000
_cell.length_c   1.000
_cell.angle_alpha   90.00
_cell.angle_beta   90.00
_cell.angle_gamma   90.00
#
_symmetry.space_group_name_H-M   'P 1'
#
loop_
_entity.id
_entity.type
_entity.pdbx_description
1 polymer ?
#
loop_
_entity_poly.entity_id
_entity_poly.type
_entity_poly.pdbx_seq_one_letter_code
_entity_poly.pdbx_strand_id
1 'polypeptide(L)'
;MLTLTDYLIISAYFLVILIVGALTGRKQEKEEFLISGRKLTTLQATTTIFSSRIGAAILLTYTALVYMYGMGALWYFVGSVFGLFVFYFFGLKVKKLADKEKFYTMPDFFFFLKGKTAGYLATITTIIIMFGWVVLNFTAGAKLVSEYTPISYDISVIIVGGIILVYL
;
A
#
# COMPACT_ATOMS: atom_id res chain seq x y z
N MET A 1 16.90 18.71 12.76
CA MET A 1 17.83 17.64 13.17
C MET A 1 17.14 16.84 14.26
N LEU A 2 17.09 15.52 14.12
CA LEU A 2 16.43 14.63 15.08
C LEU A 2 17.17 14.60 16.42
N THR A 3 16.42 14.58 17.51
CA THR A 3 16.93 14.47 18.88
C THR A 3 17.09 13.00 19.29
N LEU A 4 17.81 12.74 20.39
CA LEU A 4 17.94 11.39 20.94
C LEU A 4 16.59 10.74 21.24
N THR A 5 15.62 11.53 21.74
CA THR A 5 14.27 11.07 22.02
C THR A 5 13.55 10.58 20.76
N ASP A 6 13.74 11.27 19.63
CA ASP A 6 13.13 10.89 18.35
C ASP A 6 13.66 9.53 17.89
N TYR A 7 14.98 9.31 17.98
CA TYR A 7 15.60 8.03 17.63
C TYR A 7 15.12 6.87 18.52
N LEU A 8 14.91 7.12 19.82
CA LEU A 8 14.37 6.11 20.74
C LEU A 8 12.94 5.71 20.36
N ILE A 9 12.08 6.69 20.05
CA ILE A 9 10.70 6.43 19.64
C ILE A 9 10.66 5.65 18.31
N ILE A 10 11.45 6.07 17.32
CA ILE A 10 11.54 5.41 16.02
C ILE A 10 12.03 3.96 16.19
N SER A 11 13.06 3.74 17.00
CA SER A 11 13.62 2.41 17.24
C SER A 11 12.62 1.49 17.96
N ALA A 12 11.92 2.01 18.98
CA ALA A 12 10.89 1.26 19.68
C ALA A 12 9.74 0.87 18.74
N TYR A 13 9.32 1.77 17.85
CA TYR A 13 8.31 1.50 16.84
C TYR A 13 8.73 0.36 15.88
N PHE A 14 9.95 0.41 15.34
CA PHE A 14 10.47 -0.66 14.48
C PHE A 14 10.58 -2.00 15.22
N LEU A 15 10.99 -2.00 16.48
CA LEU A 15 11.04 -3.22 17.30
C LEU A 15 9.65 -3.84 17.47
N VAL A 16 8.62 -3.04 17.74
CA VAL A 16 7.24 -3.54 17.83
C VAL A 16 6.80 -4.18 16.51
N ILE A 17 7.09 -3.56 15.37
CA ILE A 17 6.76 -4.13 14.05
C ILE A 17 7.47 -5.46 13.84
N LEU A 18 8.77 -5.54 14.13
CA LEU A 18 9.54 -6.77 13.97
C LEU A 18 9.04 -7.89 14.88
N ILE A 19 8.68 -7.58 16.12
CA ILE A 19 8.10 -8.54 17.07
C ILE A 19 6.76 -9.06 16.55
N VAL A 20 5.86 -8.17 16.14
CA VAL A 20 4.56 -8.57 15.57
C VAL A 20 4.79 -9.45 14.35
N GLY A 21 5.63 -9.01 13.39
CA GLY A 21 5.94 -9.78 12.18
C GLY A 21 6.54 -11.16 12.46
N ALA A 22 7.44 -11.27 13.45
CA ALA A 22 8.02 -12.56 13.84
C ALA A 22 7.02 -13.51 14.51
N LEU A 23 6.02 -12.97 15.22
CA LEU A 23 4.96 -13.75 15.87
C LEU A 23 3.90 -14.23 14.86
N THR A 24 3.47 -13.39 13.93
CA THR A 24 2.45 -13.76 12.92
C THR A 24 3.03 -14.43 11.67
N GLY A 25 4.32 -14.24 11.37
CA GLY A 25 4.96 -14.75 10.16
C GLY A 25 5.28 -16.26 10.17
N ARG A 26 5.08 -16.97 11.28
CA ARG A 26 5.40 -18.40 11.35
C ARG A 26 4.25 -19.26 10.78
N LYS A 27 4.54 -19.89 9.63
CA LYS A 27 3.80 -21.03 9.02
C LYS A 27 2.30 -20.78 8.78
N GLN A 28 2.00 -19.90 7.83
CA GLN A 28 0.66 -19.76 7.26
C GLN A 28 0.57 -20.61 5.98
N GLU A 29 -0.54 -21.33 5.76
CA GLU A 29 -0.79 -21.97 4.46
C GLU A 29 -0.88 -20.90 3.36
N LYS A 30 -0.65 -21.26 2.08
CA LYS A 30 -0.61 -20.30 0.97
C LYS A 30 -1.86 -19.40 0.89
N GLU A 31 -3.04 -19.93 1.19
CA GLU A 31 -4.29 -19.15 1.20
C GLU A 31 -4.40 -18.22 2.41
N GLU A 32 -3.87 -18.62 3.56
CA GLU A 32 -3.78 -17.76 4.74
C GLU A 32 -2.74 -16.64 4.55
N PHE A 33 -1.62 -16.94 3.89
CA PHE A 33 -0.61 -15.96 3.54
C PHE A 33 -1.10 -14.94 2.50
N LEU A 34 -1.77 -15.39 1.43
CA LEU A 34 -2.17 -14.50 0.33
C LEU A 34 -3.43 -13.69 0.64
N ILE A 35 -4.42 -14.28 1.32
CA ILE A 35 -5.75 -13.67 1.50
C ILE A 35 -6.33 -13.88 2.91
N SER A 36 -5.50 -14.23 3.90
CA SER A 36 -5.95 -14.48 5.28
C SER A 36 -7.07 -15.53 5.37
N GLY A 37 -7.05 -16.52 4.47
CA GLY A 37 -8.04 -17.60 4.44
C GLY A 37 -9.47 -17.13 4.14
N ARG A 38 -9.65 -15.90 3.63
CA ARG A 38 -10.95 -15.25 3.40
C ARG A 38 -11.78 -15.04 4.67
N LYS A 39 -11.16 -15.11 5.85
CA LYS A 39 -11.82 -15.02 7.17
C LYS A 39 -11.92 -13.59 7.72
N LEU A 40 -11.43 -12.58 6.99
CA LEU A 40 -11.44 -11.20 7.46
C LEU A 40 -12.87 -10.67 7.63
N THR A 41 -13.17 -10.20 8.83
CA THR A 41 -14.40 -9.44 9.11
C THR A 41 -14.40 -8.12 8.34
N THR A 42 -15.57 -7.50 8.14
CA THR A 42 -15.70 -6.22 7.43
C THR A 42 -14.82 -5.13 8.06
N LEU A 43 -14.74 -5.08 9.40
CA LEU A 43 -13.91 -4.11 10.11
C LEU A 43 -12.42 -4.34 9.82
N GLN A 44 -11.93 -5.57 9.97
CA GLN A 44 -10.54 -5.91 9.69
C GLN A 44 -10.17 -5.61 8.25
N ALA A 45 -11.01 -6.00 7.27
CA ALA A 45 -10.77 -5.71 5.87
C ALA A 45 -10.72 -4.20 5.60
N THR A 46 -11.61 -3.42 6.20
CA THR A 46 -11.63 -1.96 6.05
C THR A 46 -10.36 -1.33 6.64
N THR A 47 -9.99 -1.70 7.87
CA THR A 47 -8.76 -1.22 8.51
C THR A 47 -7.51 -1.58 7.71
N THR A 48 -7.42 -2.80 7.19
CA THR A 48 -6.30 -3.22 6.31
C THR A 48 -6.27 -2.39 5.04
N ILE A 49 -7.40 -2.16 4.38
CA ILE A 49 -7.45 -1.31 3.17
C ILE A 49 -6.99 0.12 3.50
N PHE A 50 -7.48 0.71 4.58
CA PHE A 50 -7.06 2.05 5.01
C PHE A 50 -5.58 2.10 5.34
N SER A 51 -5.07 1.12 6.10
CA SER A 51 -3.65 1.03 6.47
C SER A 51 -2.75 0.84 5.25
N SER A 52 -3.17 0.05 4.25
CA SER A 52 -2.38 -0.17 3.03
C SER A 52 -2.45 1.02 2.07
N ARG A 53 -3.47 1.88 2.18
CA ARG A 53 -3.59 3.09 1.38
C ARG A 53 -2.82 4.25 1.99
N ILE A 54 -2.97 4.48 3.29
CA ILE A 54 -2.37 5.64 3.95
C ILE A 54 -0.91 5.32 4.29
N GLY A 55 -0.01 5.72 3.39
CA GLY A 55 1.44 5.66 3.58
C GLY A 55 2.12 7.02 3.47
N ALA A 56 3.43 7.05 3.72
CA ALA A 56 4.26 8.26 3.64
C ALA A 56 4.12 8.99 2.28
N ALA A 57 4.10 8.23 1.18
CA ALA A 57 3.90 8.75 -0.16
C ALA A 57 2.58 9.54 -0.32
N ILE A 58 1.49 8.99 0.20
CA ILE A 58 0.17 9.62 0.11
C ILE A 58 0.14 10.90 0.95
N LEU A 59 0.66 10.84 2.18
CA LEU A 59 0.69 12.00 3.08
C LEU A 59 1.49 13.16 2.48
N LEU A 60 2.68 12.88 1.94
CA LEU A 60 3.50 13.91 1.27
C LEU A 60 2.79 14.49 0.05
N THR A 61 2.22 13.64 -0.80
CA THR A 61 1.50 14.08 -2.01
C THR A 61 0.34 14.99 -1.64
N TYR A 62 -0.42 14.63 -0.61
CA TYR A 62 -1.58 15.42 -0.18
C TYR A 62 -1.19 16.73 0.49
N THR A 63 -0.17 16.74 1.35
CA THR A 63 0.35 17.97 1.92
C THR A 63 0.84 18.91 0.82
N ALA A 64 1.54 18.39 -0.19
CA ALA A 64 1.97 19.17 -1.35
C ALA A 64 0.79 19.73 -2.15
N LEU A 65 -0.26 18.95 -2.38
CA LEU A 65 -1.48 19.41 -3.08
C LEU A 65 -2.19 20.52 -2.30
N VAL A 66 -2.34 20.37 -0.99
CA VAL A 66 -2.96 21.41 -0.15
C VAL A 66 -2.08 22.66 -0.12
N TYR A 67 -0.76 22.52 -0.07
CA TYR A 67 0.17 23.64 -0.13
C TYR A 67 0.04 24.43 -1.45
N MET A 68 -0.07 23.73 -2.59
CA MET A 68 -0.16 24.36 -3.92
C MET A 68 -1.56 24.91 -4.25
N TYR A 69 -2.62 24.21 -3.86
CA TYR A 69 -3.99 24.48 -4.31
C TYR A 69 -4.94 24.92 -3.18
N GLY A 70 -4.43 25.06 -1.94
CA GLY A 70 -5.21 25.47 -0.77
C GLY A 70 -6.38 24.53 -0.50
N MET A 71 -7.52 25.11 -0.10
CA MET A 71 -8.75 24.35 0.15
C MET A 71 -9.30 23.64 -1.10
N GLY A 72 -8.90 24.04 -2.31
CA GLY A 72 -9.29 23.37 -3.54
C GLY A 72 -8.82 21.92 -3.61
N ALA A 73 -7.71 21.58 -2.95
CA ALA A 73 -7.21 20.21 -2.86
C ALA A 73 -8.18 19.27 -2.12
N LEU A 74 -9.08 19.80 -1.28
CA LEU A 74 -10.08 18.99 -0.57
C LEU A 74 -11.03 18.26 -1.53
N TRP A 75 -11.28 18.81 -2.72
CA TRP A 75 -12.11 18.14 -3.72
C TRP A 75 -11.51 16.82 -4.20
N TYR A 76 -10.18 16.67 -4.18
CA TYR A 76 -9.53 15.40 -4.47
C TYR A 76 -9.94 14.31 -3.45
N PHE A 77 -10.00 14.69 -2.17
CA PHE A 77 -10.41 13.77 -1.09
C PHE A 77 -11.89 13.41 -1.20
N VAL A 78 -12.75 14.41 -1.40
CA VAL A 78 -14.20 14.19 -1.56
C VAL A 78 -14.46 13.27 -2.75
N GLY A 79 -13.81 13.53 -3.89
CA GLY A 79 -13.91 12.69 -5.08
C GLY A 79 -13.40 11.27 -4.85
N SER A 80 -12.28 11.11 -4.13
CA SER A 80 -11.72 9.79 -3.81
C SER A 80 -12.63 8.98 -2.90
N VAL A 81 -13.18 9.59 -1.84
CA VAL A 81 -14.12 8.95 -0.91
C VAL A 81 -15.41 8.58 -1.64
N PHE A 82 -15.94 9.50 -2.45
CA PHE A 82 -17.14 9.24 -3.24
C PHE A 82 -16.92 8.12 -4.27
N GLY A 83 -15.79 8.12 -4.97
CA GLY A 83 -15.42 7.06 -5.92
C GLY A 83 -15.31 5.70 -5.26
N LEU A 84 -14.69 5.62 -4.08
CA LEU A 84 -14.62 4.38 -3.28
C LEU A 84 -16.01 3.92 -2.82
N PHE A 85 -16.87 4.85 -2.42
CA PHE A 85 -18.24 4.55 -2.02
C PHE A 85 -19.07 3.99 -3.18
N VAL A 86 -18.97 4.59 -4.37
CA VAL A 86 -19.64 4.06 -5.58
C VAL A 86 -19.07 2.69 -5.95
N PHE A 87 -17.74 2.54 -5.89
CA PHE A 87 -17.07 1.29 -6.21
C PHE A 87 -17.40 0.17 -5.20
N TYR A 88 -17.70 0.49 -3.95
CA TYR A 88 -18.05 -0.50 -2.93
C TYR A 88 -19.17 -1.45 -3.38
N PHE A 89 -20.24 -0.92 -3.98
CA PHE A 89 -21.36 -1.75 -4.47
C PHE A 89 -20.95 -2.70 -5.59
N PHE A 90 -20.04 -2.26 -6.46
CA PHE A 90 -19.46 -3.11 -7.50
C PHE A 90 -18.51 -4.14 -6.88
N GLY A 91 -17.65 -3.72 -5.96
CA GLY A 91 -16.70 -4.55 -5.23
C GLY A 91 -17.36 -5.70 -4.47
N LEU A 92 -18.56 -5.51 -3.92
CA LEU A 92 -19.33 -6.60 -3.31
C LEU A 92 -19.69 -7.70 -4.31
N LYS A 93 -20.04 -7.35 -5.56
CA LYS A 93 -20.32 -8.35 -6.61
C LYS A 93 -19.05 -9.07 -7.04
N VAL A 94 -17.96 -8.33 -7.21
CA VAL A 94 -16.63 -8.89 -7.54
C VAL A 94 -16.18 -9.84 -6.44
N LYS A 95 -16.30 -9.46 -5.17
CA LYS A 95 -15.92 -10.28 -4.01
C LYS A 95 -16.71 -11.60 -3.98
N LYS A 96 -18.04 -11.55 -4.15
CA LYS A 96 -18.87 -12.77 -4.20
C LYS A 96 -18.42 -13.74 -5.30
N LEU A 97 -18.07 -13.22 -6.48
CA LEU A 97 -17.56 -14.04 -7.58
C LEU A 97 -16.15 -14.58 -7.28
N ALA A 98 -15.28 -13.74 -6.71
CA ALA A 98 -13.93 -14.12 -6.30
C ALA A 98 -13.92 -15.20 -5.22
N ASP A 99 -14.91 -15.21 -4.32
CA ASP A 99 -15.08 -16.24 -3.30
C ASP A 99 -15.59 -17.56 -3.87
N LYS A 100 -16.47 -17.50 -4.87
CA LYS A 100 -16.99 -18.69 -5.55
C LYS A 100 -15.95 -19.37 -6.44
N GLU A 101 -15.27 -18.60 -7.27
CA GLU A 101 -14.33 -19.09 -8.28
C GLU A 101 -12.86 -19.13 -7.77
N LYS A 102 -12.67 -18.85 -6.47
CA LYS A 102 -11.36 -18.88 -5.78
C LYS A 102 -10.28 -18.02 -6.44
N PHE A 103 -10.62 -16.80 -6.86
CA PHE A 103 -9.64 -15.84 -7.38
C PHE A 103 -8.67 -15.40 -6.28
N TYR A 104 -7.41 -15.16 -6.66
CA TYR A 104 -6.36 -14.63 -5.79
C TYR A 104 -6.01 -13.19 -6.14
N THR A 105 -6.13 -12.82 -7.42
CA THR A 105 -5.71 -11.52 -7.93
C THR A 105 -6.83 -10.81 -8.67
N MET A 106 -6.73 -9.49 -8.81
CA MET A 106 -7.68 -8.71 -9.61
C MET A 106 -7.69 -9.12 -11.10
N PRO A 107 -6.55 -9.45 -11.74
CA PRO A 107 -6.55 -9.98 -13.11
C PRO A 107 -7.31 -11.30 -13.29
N ASP A 108 -7.37 -12.19 -12.29
CA ASP A 108 -8.11 -13.46 -12.38
C ASP A 108 -9.59 -13.24 -12.72
N PHE A 109 -10.17 -12.16 -12.18
CA PHE A 109 -11.53 -11.73 -12.50
C PHE A 109 -11.71 -11.44 -14.00
N PHE A 110 -10.72 -10.80 -14.63
CA PHE A 110 -10.74 -10.50 -16.07
C PHE A 110 -10.48 -11.75 -16.92
N PHE A 111 -9.60 -12.65 -16.47
CA PHE A 111 -9.42 -13.96 -17.10
C PHE A 111 -10.73 -14.74 -17.19
N PHE A 112 -11.51 -14.74 -16.11
CA PHE A 112 -12.79 -15.44 -16.04
C PHE A 112 -13.88 -14.79 -16.92
N LEU A 113 -14.03 -13.46 -16.86
CA LEU A 113 -15.13 -12.75 -17.55
C LEU A 113 -14.91 -12.54 -19.04
N LYS A 114 -13.66 -12.33 -19.47
CA LYS A 114 -13.34 -11.86 -20.83
C LYS A 114 -12.26 -12.69 -21.51
N GLY A 115 -11.77 -13.75 -20.86
CA GLY A 115 -10.79 -14.68 -21.43
C GLY A 115 -9.34 -14.20 -21.33
N LYS A 116 -8.44 -14.95 -21.97
CA LYS A 116 -6.98 -14.82 -21.79
C LYS A 116 -6.43 -13.46 -22.17
N THR A 117 -6.87 -12.88 -23.28
CA THR A 117 -6.37 -11.58 -23.77
C THR A 117 -6.63 -10.46 -22.77
N ALA A 118 -7.86 -10.36 -22.26
CA ALA A 118 -8.22 -9.36 -21.26
C ALA A 118 -7.51 -9.60 -19.92
N GLY A 119 -7.35 -10.86 -19.53
CA GLY A 119 -6.58 -11.24 -18.34
C GLY A 119 -5.12 -10.79 -18.41
N TYR A 120 -4.41 -11.09 -19.49
CA TYR A 120 -3.01 -10.68 -19.65
C TYR A 120 -2.84 -9.15 -19.68
N LEU A 121 -3.73 -8.43 -20.36
CA LEU A 121 -3.73 -6.96 -20.36
C LEU A 121 -3.94 -6.40 -18.95
N ALA A 122 -4.86 -6.97 -18.18
CA ALA A 122 -5.09 -6.59 -16.79
C ALA A 122 -3.86 -6.89 -15.91
N THR A 123 -3.19 -8.03 -16.11
CA THR A 123 -1.96 -8.37 -15.40
C THR A 123 -0.84 -7.37 -15.70
N ILE A 124 -0.58 -7.07 -16.97
CA ILE A 124 0.47 -6.10 -17.37
C ILE A 124 0.17 -4.72 -16.77
N THR A 125 -1.08 -4.27 -16.88
CA THR A 125 -1.51 -2.99 -16.31
C THR A 125 -1.31 -2.95 -14.79
N THR A 126 -1.65 -4.04 -14.10
CA THR A 126 -1.46 -4.17 -12.65
C THR A 126 0.01 -4.10 -12.27
N ILE A 127 0.90 -4.78 -13.01
CA ILE A 127 2.35 -4.74 -12.78
C ILE A 127 2.89 -3.32 -12.93
N ILE A 128 2.49 -2.61 -14.00
CA ILE A 128 2.93 -1.22 -14.24
C ILE A 128 2.48 -0.30 -13.09
N ILE A 129 1.23 -0.42 -12.64
CA ILE A 129 0.71 0.37 -11.53
C ILE A 129 1.46 0.05 -10.23
N MET A 130 1.68 -1.23 -9.93
CA MET A 130 2.42 -1.65 -8.73
C MET A 130 3.87 -1.15 -8.76
N PHE A 131 4.52 -1.18 -9.92
CA PHE A 131 5.86 -0.62 -10.09
C PHE A 131 5.89 0.89 -9.81
N GLY A 132 4.91 1.65 -10.31
CA GLY A 132 4.77 3.07 -9.99
C GLY A 132 4.61 3.33 -8.49
N TRP A 133 3.86 2.48 -7.78
CA TRP A 133 3.74 2.55 -6.32
C TRP A 133 5.06 2.28 -5.59
N VAL A 134 5.86 1.33 -6.06
CA VAL A 134 7.19 1.07 -5.49
C VAL A 134 8.07 2.30 -5.65
N VAL A 135 8.16 2.87 -6.86
CA VAL A 135 8.96 4.07 -7.15
C VAL A 135 8.52 5.25 -6.28
N LEU A 136 7.20 5.44 -6.11
CA LEU A 136 6.64 6.51 -5.29
C LEU A 136 7.04 6.36 -3.81
N ASN A 137 6.99 5.14 -3.26
CA ASN A 137 7.40 4.88 -1.87
C ASN A 137 8.91 5.07 -1.66
N PHE A 138 9.74 4.66 -2.63
CA PHE A 138 11.19 4.88 -2.58
C PHE A 138 11.51 6.38 -2.59
N THR A 139 10.89 7.13 -3.50
CA THR A 139 11.06 8.58 -3.63
C THR A 139 10.61 9.30 -2.36
N ALA A 140 9.43 8.95 -1.84
CA ALA A 140 8.89 9.51 -0.60
C ALA A 140 9.80 9.22 0.61
N GLY A 141 10.25 7.98 0.77
CA GLY A 141 11.14 7.58 1.85
C GLY A 141 12.49 8.28 1.78
N ALA A 142 13.11 8.32 0.59
CA ALA A 142 14.38 9.00 0.38
C ALA A 142 14.29 10.51 0.65
N LYS A 143 13.18 11.15 0.23
CA LYS A 143 12.93 12.56 0.48
C LYS A 143 12.88 12.86 1.98
N LEU A 144 12.12 12.08 2.74
CA LEU A 144 12.05 12.21 4.20
C LEU A 144 13.44 12.09 4.84
N VAL A 145 14.21 11.06 4.47
CA VAL A 145 15.56 10.88 5.03
C VAL A 145 16.44 12.08 4.71
N SER A 146 16.45 12.55 3.46
CA SER A 146 17.28 13.69 3.04
C SER A 146 16.89 15.04 3.67
N GLU A 147 15.64 15.21 4.10
CA GLU A 147 15.17 16.44 4.76
C GLU A 147 15.49 16.46 6.26
N TYR A 148 15.41 15.30 6.93
CA TYR A 148 15.62 15.21 8.38
C TYR A 148 17.04 14.83 8.79
N THR A 149 17.87 14.37 7.84
CA THR A 149 19.26 13.98 8.05
C THR A 149 20.20 14.76 7.10
N PRO A 150 21.50 14.86 7.40
CA PRO A 150 22.46 15.51 6.50
C PRO A 150 22.85 14.66 5.27
N ILE A 151 22.12 13.57 4.99
CA ILE A 151 22.42 12.63 3.89
C ILE A 151 21.83 13.19 2.58
N SER A 152 22.58 13.14 1.48
CA SER A 152 22.08 13.56 0.17
C SER A 152 20.94 12.66 -0.32
N TYR A 153 20.11 13.19 -1.22
CA TYR A 153 18.97 12.45 -1.77
C TYR A 153 19.40 11.14 -2.46
N ASP A 154 20.47 11.18 -3.27
CA ASP A 154 20.94 10.02 -4.01
C ASP A 154 21.36 8.86 -3.08
N ILE A 155 22.08 9.19 -1.99
CA ILE A 155 22.48 8.20 -0.98
C ILE A 155 21.25 7.72 -0.19
N SER A 156 20.29 8.61 0.09
CA SER A 156 19.05 8.26 0.77
C SER A 156 18.21 7.27 -0.03
N VAL A 157 18.14 7.41 -1.35
CA VAL A 157 17.46 6.45 -2.25
C VAL A 157 18.11 5.07 -2.15
N ILE A 158 19.44 5.00 -2.16
CA ILE A 158 20.18 3.73 -2.08
C ILE A 158 19.94 3.06 -0.72
N ILE A 159 20.02 3.81 0.38
CA ILE A 159 19.80 3.28 1.73
C ILE A 159 18.37 2.76 1.90
N VAL A 160 17.37 3.58 1.56
CA VAL A 160 15.95 3.19 1.68
C VAL A 160 15.65 1.99 0.78
N GLY A 161 16.17 1.99 -0.45
CA GLY A 161 16.02 0.86 -1.36
C GLY A 161 16.66 -0.43 -0.83
N GLY A 162 17.85 -0.34 -0.25
CA GLY A 162 18.52 -1.48 0.38
C GLY A 162 17.71 -2.06 1.55
N ILE A 163 17.17 -1.22 2.42
CA ILE A 163 16.34 -1.66 3.55
C ILE A 163 15.08 -2.38 3.05
N ILE A 164 14.40 -1.83 2.04
CA ILE A 164 13.18 -2.44 1.48
C ILE A 164 13.49 -3.79 0.83
N LEU A 165 14.61 -3.92 0.13
CA LEU A 165 15.03 -5.18 -0.50
C LEU A 165 15.40 -6.26 0.52
N VAL A 166 15.91 -5.90 1.70
CA VAL A 166 16.18 -6.87 2.79
C VAL A 166 14.89 -7.36 3.44
N TYR A 167 13.83 -6.54 3.41
CA TYR A 167 12.53 -6.89 3.96
C TYR A 167 11.68 -7.78 3.03
N LEU A 168 11.83 -7.61 1.71
CA LEU A 168 11.16 -8.40 0.66
C LEU A 168 11.71 -9.83 0.56
#